data_AF-A0A9Q3L6D2-F1
#
_entry.id   AF-A0A9Q3L6D2-F1
#
_cell.length_a   1.000
_cell.length_b   1.000
_cell.length_c   1.000
_cell.angle_alpha   90.00
_cell.angle_beta   90.00
_cell.angle_gamma   90.00
#
_symmetry.space_group_name_H-M   'P 1'
#
loop_
_entity.id
_entity.type
_entity.pdbx_description
1 polymer ?
#
loop_
_entity_poly.entity_id
_entity_poly.type
_entity_poly.pdbx_seq_one_letter_code
_entity_poly.pdbx_strand_id
1 'polypeptide(L)'
;MDNRTSNHFILGNDYLSIYGIDISNQKDRYFTIGDNKRQKFGFLNNKRQITVVKNEEKSPEMDFFITEQLEEAELNHELTVKMKKKLIDVLFKYENAFETDKEPLGAIIGNEVDIIINLEKPYLPLLRRPAYPASPTAREALEGHIKELMDLGVLRKVGHNEQVEVTTPVIIAWHNGKSSMVGDFRAPSTYTIPDRYPIPTIHETLTQ
;
A
#
# COMPACT_ATOMS: atom_id res chain seq x y z
N MET A 1 57.55 25.55 3.18
CA MET A 1 57.14 24.53 2.19
C MET A 1 55.63 24.62 2.10
N ASP A 2 55.18 25.19 1.00
CA ASP A 2 53.89 25.88 0.87
C ASP A 2 52.67 24.99 1.05
N ASN A 3 51.75 25.49 1.89
CA ASN A 3 50.44 24.92 2.15
C ASN A 3 49.56 25.17 0.90
N ARG A 4 49.61 24.26 -0.07
CA ARG A 4 48.71 24.30 -1.23
C ARG A 4 47.31 23.86 -0.79
N THR A 5 46.39 24.81 -0.70
CA THR A 5 44.96 24.59 -0.49
C THR A 5 44.38 23.79 -1.66
N SER A 6 44.24 22.47 -1.47
CA SER A 6 43.54 21.59 -2.40
C SER A 6 42.03 21.73 -2.20
N ASN A 7 41.32 22.33 -3.17
CA ASN A 7 39.86 22.53 -3.17
C ASN A 7 39.01 21.24 -3.29
N HIS A 8 39.62 20.06 -3.20
CA HIS A 8 38.93 18.78 -3.36
C HIS A 8 39.38 17.81 -2.27
N PHE A 9 38.42 17.24 -1.54
CA PHE A 9 38.65 16.19 -0.57
C PHE A 9 38.76 14.86 -1.33
N ILE A 10 39.97 14.29 -1.39
CA ILE A 10 40.19 12.98 -2.01
C ILE A 10 39.98 11.91 -0.95
N LEU A 11 38.84 11.23 -1.00
CA LEU A 11 38.54 10.08 -0.14
C LEU A 11 39.47 8.92 -0.50
N GLY A 12 40.11 8.28 0.49
CA GLY A 12 41.04 7.15 0.29
C GLY A 12 42.53 7.52 0.16
N ASN A 13 42.92 8.76 0.45
CA ASN A 13 44.33 9.17 0.46
C ASN A 13 45.17 8.45 1.55
N ASP A 14 44.51 8.12 2.66
CA ASP A 14 45.02 7.26 3.73
C ASP A 14 45.35 5.85 3.22
N TYR A 15 44.43 5.24 2.46
CA TYR A 15 44.65 3.94 1.82
C TYR A 15 45.81 4.00 0.82
N LEU A 16 45.84 5.01 -0.05
CA LEU A 16 46.96 5.18 -0.99
C LEU A 16 48.30 5.27 -0.26
N SER A 17 48.34 5.99 0.86
CA SER A 17 49.54 6.11 1.69
C SER A 17 49.93 4.79 2.36
N ILE A 18 48.97 4.05 2.92
CA ILE A 18 49.19 2.75 3.57
C ILE A 18 49.77 1.72 2.59
N TYR A 19 49.27 1.70 1.36
CA TYR A 19 49.72 0.77 0.32
C TYR A 19 50.93 1.29 -0.49
N GLY A 20 51.50 2.44 -0.13
CA GLY A 20 52.65 3.04 -0.81
C GLY A 20 52.36 3.39 -2.26
N ILE A 21 51.12 3.76 -2.58
CA ILE A 21 50.67 4.10 -3.93
C ILE A 21 50.89 5.59 -4.16
N ASP A 22 51.78 5.92 -5.10
CA ASP A 22 52.06 7.29 -5.52
C ASP A 22 51.53 7.51 -6.94
N ILE A 23 50.71 8.54 -7.14
CA ILE A 23 50.04 8.85 -8.41
C ILE A 23 50.62 10.15 -8.97
N SER A 24 51.31 10.05 -10.11
CA SER A 24 51.85 11.20 -10.83
C SER A 24 50.94 11.59 -11.99
N ASN A 25 50.38 12.80 -11.91
CA ASN A 25 49.56 13.41 -12.96
C ASN A 25 50.35 14.40 -13.85
N GLN A 26 51.65 14.15 -14.05
CA GLN A 26 52.44 14.91 -15.04
C GLN A 26 52.08 14.48 -16.48
N LYS A 27 52.78 15.02 -17.50
CA LYS A 27 52.48 14.81 -18.95
C LYS A 27 52.11 13.37 -19.32
N ASP A 28 52.77 12.39 -18.67
CA ASP A 28 52.35 11.00 -18.68
C ASP A 28 51.76 10.62 -17.32
N ARG A 29 50.49 10.22 -17.30
CA ARG A 29 49.80 9.77 -16.07
C ARG A 29 50.24 8.34 -15.75
N TYR A 30 50.86 8.15 -14.59
CA TYR A 30 51.27 6.84 -14.10
C TYR A 30 51.14 6.75 -12.57
N PHE A 31 51.11 5.54 -12.05
CA PHE A 31 51.22 5.29 -10.62
C PHE A 31 52.35 4.28 -10.32
N THR A 32 52.87 4.34 -9.10
CA THR A 32 53.84 3.37 -8.56
C THR A 32 53.27 2.76 -7.29
N ILE A 33 53.65 1.51 -6.98
CA ILE A 33 53.22 0.81 -5.76
C ILE A 33 54.47 0.43 -4.95
N GLY A 34 54.47 0.79 -3.67
CA GLY A 34 55.58 0.55 -2.74
C GLY A 34 56.79 1.46 -3.00
N ASP A 35 57.92 1.15 -2.35
CA ASP A 35 59.12 1.99 -2.38
C ASP A 35 59.88 1.99 -3.73
N ASN A 36 59.50 1.11 -4.65
CA ASN A 36 60.24 0.88 -5.89
C ASN A 36 59.75 1.79 -7.03
N LYS A 37 60.20 3.05 -7.01
CA LYS A 37 59.85 4.10 -7.99
C LYS A 37 60.23 3.80 -9.46
N ARG A 38 60.88 2.66 -9.73
CA ARG A 38 61.28 2.23 -11.07
C ARG A 38 60.14 1.59 -11.86
N GLN A 39 59.19 0.93 -11.19
CA GLN A 39 58.10 0.24 -11.86
C GLN A 39 56.89 1.17 -11.98
N LYS A 40 56.69 1.72 -13.18
CA LYS A 40 55.61 2.67 -13.48
C LYS A 40 54.47 1.93 -14.18
N PHE A 41 53.26 2.06 -13.65
CA PHE A 41 52.04 1.52 -14.25
C PHE A 41 51.28 2.67 -14.91
N GLY A 42 51.09 2.58 -16.22
CA GLY A 42 50.30 3.55 -16.97
C GLY A 42 48.80 3.30 -16.80
N PHE A 43 48.01 4.37 -16.83
CA PHE A 43 46.55 4.23 -16.92
C PHE A 43 46.17 3.82 -18.36
N LEU A 44 45.47 2.69 -18.51
CA LEU A 44 44.89 2.30 -19.80
C LEU A 44 43.81 3.32 -20.19
N ASN A 45 44.06 4.13 -21.21
CA ASN A 45 43.09 5.04 -21.86
C ASN A 45 42.00 4.29 -22.64
N ASN A 46 41.67 3.06 -22.27
CA ASN A 46 40.57 2.36 -22.88
C ASN A 46 39.28 3.06 -22.43
N LYS A 47 38.61 3.72 -23.38
CA LYS A 47 37.17 4.07 -23.32
C LYS A 47 36.27 2.82 -23.23
N ARG A 48 36.76 1.72 -22.66
CA ARG A 48 35.88 0.67 -22.16
C ARG A 48 35.24 1.30 -20.93
N GLN A 49 34.01 1.78 -21.13
CA GLN A 49 33.09 2.03 -20.04
C GLN A 49 33.34 0.93 -19.01
N ILE A 50 33.80 1.32 -17.83
CA ILE A 50 33.64 0.46 -16.67
C ILE A 50 32.15 0.20 -16.69
N THR A 51 31.74 -1.01 -17.07
CA THR A 51 30.41 -1.49 -16.80
C THR A 51 30.38 -1.55 -15.28
N VAL A 52 30.08 -0.40 -14.67
CA VAL A 52 29.53 -0.37 -13.34
C VAL A 52 28.30 -1.24 -13.52
N VAL A 53 28.44 -2.50 -13.13
CA VAL A 53 27.31 -3.32 -12.80
C VAL A 53 26.65 -2.48 -11.73
N LYS A 54 25.65 -1.69 -12.15
CA LYS A 54 24.65 -1.22 -11.24
C LYS A 54 24.16 -2.53 -10.66
N ASN A 55 24.67 -2.90 -9.48
CA ASN A 55 23.91 -3.74 -8.59
C ASN A 55 22.55 -3.08 -8.63
N GLU A 56 21.58 -3.79 -9.20
CA GLU A 56 20.19 -3.37 -9.18
C GLU A 56 19.98 -2.93 -7.75
N GLU A 57 19.86 -1.61 -7.56
CA GLU A 57 19.67 -1.03 -6.25
C GLU A 57 18.39 -1.69 -5.78
N LYS A 58 18.53 -2.70 -4.91
CA LYS A 58 17.40 -3.20 -4.16
C LYS A 58 16.87 -1.96 -3.49
N SER A 59 15.72 -1.48 -3.94
CA SER A 59 15.12 -0.33 -3.29
C SER A 59 14.86 -0.80 -1.85
N PRO A 60 15.31 -0.04 -0.84
CA PRO A 60 15.05 -0.39 0.55
C PRO A 60 13.54 -0.57 0.82
N GLU A 61 12.71 0.07 0.00
CA GLU A 61 11.25 -0.07 -0.07
C GLU A 61 10.80 -1.48 -0.48
N MET A 62 11.45 -2.10 -1.48
CA MET A 62 11.11 -3.46 -1.92
C MET A 62 11.48 -4.50 -0.85
N ASP A 63 12.64 -4.36 -0.22
CA ASP A 63 13.03 -5.27 0.86
C ASP A 63 12.08 -5.11 2.07
N PHE A 64 11.64 -3.87 2.38
CA PHE A 64 10.63 -3.62 3.41
C PHE A 64 9.27 -4.25 3.08
N PHE A 65 8.79 -4.09 1.83
CA PHE A 65 7.56 -4.72 1.35
C PHE A 65 7.59 -6.24 1.47
N ILE A 66 8.70 -6.87 1.09
CA ILE A 66 8.86 -8.32 1.22
C ILE A 66 8.80 -8.75 2.69
N THR A 67 9.46 -8.02 3.60
CA THR A 67 9.46 -8.37 5.02
C THR A 67 8.16 -8.06 5.75
N GLU A 68 7.46 -6.98 5.39
CA GLU A 68 6.24 -6.59 6.13
C GLU A 68 4.99 -7.27 5.55
N GLN A 69 4.89 -7.38 4.22
CA GLN A 69 3.65 -7.81 3.53
C GLN A 69 3.71 -9.24 3.00
N LEU A 70 4.92 -9.76 2.69
CA LEU A 70 5.09 -11.09 2.07
C LEU A 70 5.78 -12.12 2.98
N GLU A 71 6.06 -11.79 4.25
CA GLU A 71 6.71 -12.74 5.18
C GLU A 71 5.84 -13.99 5.41
N GLU A 72 4.53 -13.80 5.55
CA GLU A 72 3.57 -14.90 5.72
C GLU A 72 3.07 -15.48 4.38
N ALA A 73 3.51 -14.93 3.24
CA ALA A 73 2.98 -15.33 1.94
C ALA A 73 3.54 -16.68 1.47
N GLU A 74 2.65 -17.66 1.32
CA GLU A 74 3.00 -18.97 0.75
C GLU A 74 3.04 -18.92 -0.78
N LEU A 75 4.23 -18.70 -1.35
CA LEU A 75 4.44 -18.78 -2.79
C LEU A 75 4.62 -20.24 -3.24
N ASN A 76 3.94 -20.61 -4.33
CA ASN A 76 4.04 -21.94 -4.92
C ASN A 76 5.51 -22.39 -5.10
N HIS A 77 5.82 -23.59 -4.60
CA HIS A 77 7.15 -24.20 -4.63
C HIS A 77 7.67 -24.50 -6.04
N GLU A 78 6.79 -24.65 -7.03
CA GLU A 78 7.14 -24.92 -8.42
C GLU A 78 7.70 -23.70 -9.18
N LEU A 79 7.57 -22.50 -8.60
CA LEU A 79 8.04 -21.27 -9.23
C LEU A 79 9.57 -21.19 -9.22
N THR A 80 10.17 -21.04 -10.40
CA THR A 80 11.60 -20.73 -10.52
C THR A 80 11.94 -19.38 -9.90
N VAL A 81 13.20 -19.20 -9.46
CA VAL A 81 13.70 -17.95 -8.84
C VAL A 81 13.39 -16.72 -9.70
N LYS A 82 13.51 -16.85 -11.02
CA LYS A 82 13.20 -15.76 -11.97
C LYS A 82 11.71 -15.41 -12.00
N MET A 83 10.83 -16.39 -11.89
CA MET A 83 9.38 -16.17 -11.86
C MET A 83 8.94 -15.55 -10.53
N LYS A 84 9.51 -16.01 -9.41
CA LYS A 84 9.27 -15.41 -8.09
C LYS A 84 9.66 -13.94 -8.06
N LYS A 85 10.84 -13.60 -8.59
CA LYS A 85 11.27 -12.20 -8.69
C LYS A 85 10.28 -11.35 -9.49
N LYS A 86 9.88 -11.82 -10.68
CA LYS A 86 8.88 -11.12 -11.50
C LYS A 86 7.53 -10.95 -10.80
N LEU A 87 7.10 -11.95 -10.04
CA LEU A 87 5.85 -11.89 -9.28
C LEU A 87 5.94 -10.80 -8.21
N ILE A 88 7.01 -10.80 -7.42
CA ILE A 88 7.26 -9.77 -6.40
C ILE A 88 7.33 -8.37 -7.04
N ASP A 89 8.01 -8.24 -8.18
CA ASP A 89 8.08 -6.96 -8.92
C ASP A 89 6.67 -6.45 -9.32
N VAL A 90 5.76 -7.34 -9.72
CA VAL A 90 4.38 -7.00 -10.07
C VAL A 90 3.56 -6.65 -8.82
N LEU A 91 3.69 -7.43 -7.76
CA LEU A 91 2.98 -7.19 -6.50
C LEU A 91 3.37 -5.84 -5.91
N PHE A 92 4.67 -5.54 -5.86
CA PHE A 92 5.18 -4.25 -5.40
C PHE A 92 4.71 -3.11 -6.30
N LYS A 93 4.76 -3.28 -7.63
CA LYS A 93 4.29 -2.25 -8.57
C LYS A 93 2.81 -1.88 -8.36
N TYR A 94 1.98 -2.83 -7.94
CA TYR A 94 0.54 -2.67 -7.74
C TYR A 94 0.14 -2.84 -6.27
N GLU A 95 1.02 -2.51 -5.32
CA GLU A 95 0.78 -2.73 -3.89
C GLU A 95 -0.54 -2.12 -3.41
N ASN A 96 -0.86 -0.91 -3.88
CA ASN A 96 -2.08 -0.18 -3.54
C ASN A 96 -3.37 -0.76 -4.15
N ALA A 97 -3.27 -1.77 -5.00
CA ALA A 97 -4.43 -2.45 -5.56
C ALA A 97 -4.94 -3.59 -4.66
N PHE A 98 -4.15 -3.98 -3.66
CA PHE A 98 -4.47 -5.07 -2.74
C PHE A 98 -4.89 -4.53 -1.37
N GLU A 99 -5.75 -5.30 -0.72
CA GLU A 99 -6.16 -5.05 0.66
C GLU A 99 -5.00 -5.35 1.62
N THR A 100 -4.79 -4.49 2.62
CA THR A 100 -3.79 -4.72 3.68
C THR A 100 -4.45 -4.62 5.06
N ASP A 101 -3.80 -5.17 6.09
CA ASP A 101 -4.32 -5.11 7.47
C ASP A 101 -4.54 -3.67 7.98
N LYS A 102 -3.78 -2.71 7.44
CA LYS A 102 -3.87 -1.29 7.82
C LYS A 102 -4.96 -0.56 7.04
N GLU A 103 -5.17 -0.94 5.78
CA GLU A 103 -6.14 -0.33 4.88
C GLU A 103 -6.99 -1.43 4.22
N PRO A 104 -7.97 -1.99 4.96
CA PRO A 104 -8.79 -3.08 4.45
C PRO A 104 -9.85 -2.61 3.44
N LEU A 105 -10.13 -1.31 3.37
CA LEU A 105 -11.17 -0.75 2.53
C LEU A 105 -10.62 0.31 1.59
N GLY A 106 -10.82 0.09 0.30
CA GLY A 106 -10.64 1.13 -0.71
C GLY A 106 -11.83 2.09 -0.75
N ALA A 107 -11.58 3.34 -1.13
CA ALA A 107 -12.61 4.34 -1.37
C ALA A 107 -12.58 4.82 -2.84
N ILE A 108 -13.73 4.83 -3.50
CA ILE A 108 -13.87 5.38 -4.85
C ILE A 108 -14.16 6.87 -4.72
N ILE A 109 -13.16 7.71 -5.03
CA ILE A 109 -13.30 9.16 -4.99
C ILE A 109 -13.82 9.66 -6.35
N GLY A 110 -14.87 10.48 -6.33
CA GLY A 110 -15.41 11.16 -7.51
C GLY A 110 -16.54 10.44 -8.25
N ASN A 111 -16.90 9.22 -7.85
CA ASN A 111 -18.08 8.50 -8.34
C ASN A 111 -18.98 8.11 -7.18
N GLU A 112 -19.25 9.08 -6.30
CA GLU A 112 -20.17 8.92 -5.17
C GLU A 112 -21.60 8.74 -5.69
N VAL A 113 -22.36 7.86 -5.04
CA VAL A 113 -23.74 7.54 -5.44
C VAL A 113 -24.69 8.06 -4.38
N ASP A 114 -25.58 8.96 -4.78
CA ASP A 114 -26.66 9.45 -3.94
C ASP A 114 -27.83 8.46 -3.91
N ILE A 115 -28.20 8.01 -2.71
CA ILE A 115 -29.40 7.20 -2.50
C ILE A 115 -30.59 8.16 -2.30
N ILE A 116 -31.42 8.30 -3.34
CA ILE A 116 -32.57 9.21 -3.33
C ILE A 116 -33.84 8.46 -2.87
N ILE A 117 -34.51 9.02 -1.87
CA ILE A 117 -35.83 8.56 -1.39
C ILE A 117 -36.92 9.37 -2.11
N ASN A 118 -37.88 8.69 -2.73
CA ASN A 118 -38.99 9.28 -3.48
C ASN A 118 -40.17 9.69 -2.58
N LEU A 119 -39.89 10.48 -1.54
CA LEU A 119 -40.91 11.02 -0.65
C LEU A 119 -40.60 12.47 -0.30
N GLU A 120 -41.65 13.28 -0.19
CA GLU A 120 -41.53 14.64 0.36
C GLU A 120 -41.59 14.62 1.89
N LYS A 121 -40.96 15.61 2.53
CA LYS A 121 -41.00 15.76 3.98
C LYS A 121 -42.40 16.25 4.43
N PRO A 122 -42.89 15.82 5.60
CA PRO A 122 -42.23 14.96 6.58
C PRO A 122 -42.28 13.47 6.21
N TYR A 123 -41.17 12.75 6.43
CA TYR A 123 -41.11 11.31 6.18
C TYR A 123 -42.03 10.50 7.09
N LEU A 124 -42.52 9.39 6.55
CA LEU A 124 -43.41 8.47 7.26
C LEU A 124 -42.73 7.88 8.51
N PRO A 125 -43.49 7.61 9.59
CA PRO A 125 -42.94 6.98 10.80
C PRO A 125 -42.24 5.63 10.54
N LEU A 126 -42.60 4.93 9.46
CA LEU A 126 -41.94 3.69 9.03
C LEU A 126 -40.47 3.88 8.65
N LEU A 127 -40.04 5.09 8.29
CA LEU A 127 -38.65 5.43 8.05
C LEU A 127 -37.91 5.84 9.33
N ARG A 128 -38.61 5.97 10.47
CA ARG A 128 -38.05 6.32 11.79
C ARG A 128 -38.26 5.17 12.78
N ARG A 129 -37.57 4.07 12.54
CA ARG A 129 -37.73 2.86 13.35
C ARG A 129 -36.77 2.90 14.55
N PRO A 130 -37.25 2.54 15.76
CA PRO A 130 -36.39 2.42 16.93
C PRO A 130 -35.48 1.19 16.80
N ALA A 131 -34.37 1.20 17.54
CA ALA A 131 -33.50 0.03 17.66
C ALA A 131 -34.27 -1.15 18.25
N TYR A 132 -33.97 -2.36 17.77
CA TYR A 132 -34.53 -3.57 18.38
C TYR A 132 -33.86 -3.86 19.73
N PRO A 133 -34.60 -4.46 20.68
CA PRO A 133 -34.00 -5.00 21.88
C PRO A 133 -32.96 -6.07 21.52
N ALA A 134 -31.74 -5.92 22.03
CA ALA A 134 -30.65 -6.86 21.80
C ALA A 134 -30.30 -7.60 23.11
N SER A 135 -29.93 -8.89 23.00
CA SER A 135 -29.38 -9.63 24.14
C SER A 135 -28.01 -9.07 24.54
N PRO A 136 -27.52 -9.31 25.78
CA PRO A 136 -26.21 -8.82 26.21
C PRO A 136 -25.07 -9.22 25.26
N THR A 137 -25.06 -10.49 24.82
CA THR A 137 -24.08 -11.02 23.86
C THR A 137 -24.19 -10.34 22.49
N ALA A 138 -25.41 -10.07 22.00
CA ALA A 138 -25.59 -9.37 20.74
C ALA A 138 -25.15 -7.90 20.84
N ARG A 139 -25.34 -7.26 21.99
CA ARG A 139 -24.93 -5.87 22.23
C ARG A 139 -23.41 -5.73 22.25
N GLU A 140 -22.71 -6.66 22.90
CA GLU A 140 -21.24 -6.70 22.91
C GLU A 140 -20.68 -6.88 21.49
N ALA A 141 -21.25 -7.80 20.71
CA ALA A 141 -20.87 -8.00 19.31
C ALA A 141 -21.15 -6.74 18.46
N LEU A 142 -22.30 -6.09 18.64
CA LEU A 142 -22.64 -4.84 17.94
C LEU A 142 -21.66 -3.71 18.28
N GLU A 143 -21.32 -3.54 19.55
CA GLU A 143 -20.36 -2.52 19.99
C GLU A 143 -18.97 -2.75 19.37
N GLY A 144 -18.53 -4.01 19.26
CA GLY A 144 -17.30 -4.37 18.55
C GLY A 144 -17.32 -3.97 17.07
N HIS A 145 -18.34 -4.41 16.34
CA HIS A 145 -18.50 -4.11 14.90
C HIS A 145 -18.64 -2.61 14.62
N ILE A 146 -19.40 -1.89 15.45
CA ILE A 146 -19.57 -0.42 15.31
C ILE A 146 -18.23 0.29 15.52
N LYS A 147 -17.45 -0.13 16.52
CA LYS A 147 -16.15 0.46 16.79
C LYS A 147 -15.19 0.25 15.61
N GLU A 148 -15.10 -0.97 15.09
CA GLU A 148 -14.28 -1.30 13.93
C GLU A 148 -14.65 -0.43 12.72
N LEU A 149 -15.95 -0.33 12.39
CA LEU A 149 -16.42 0.51 11.29
C LEU A 149 -16.20 2.01 11.52
N MET A 150 -16.18 2.46 12.77
CA MET A 150 -15.81 3.84 13.11
C MET A 150 -14.31 4.08 12.93
N ASP A 151 -13.47 3.12 13.35
CA ASP A 151 -12.02 3.19 13.21
C ASP A 151 -11.61 3.18 11.73
N LEU A 152 -12.34 2.43 10.89
CA LEU A 152 -12.21 2.44 9.43
C LEU A 152 -12.81 3.67 8.73
N GLY A 153 -13.46 4.58 9.46
CA GLY A 153 -14.07 5.79 8.90
C GLY A 153 -15.33 5.55 8.06
N VAL A 154 -15.87 4.32 8.05
CA VAL A 154 -17.13 3.97 7.35
C VAL A 154 -18.34 4.55 8.09
N LEU A 155 -18.32 4.52 9.42
CA LEU A 155 -19.36 5.11 10.26
C LEU A 155 -18.86 6.35 11.00
N ARG A 156 -19.74 7.33 11.18
CA ARG A 156 -19.51 8.44 12.12
C ARG A 156 -20.66 8.58 13.11
N LYS A 157 -20.34 9.17 14.25
CA LYS A 157 -21.36 9.64 15.19
C LYS A 157 -22.07 10.87 14.61
N VAL A 158 -23.40 10.84 14.66
CA VAL A 158 -24.24 11.99 14.34
C VAL A 158 -24.07 13.04 15.45
N GLY A 159 -23.90 14.30 15.06
CA GLY A 159 -23.74 15.40 16.03
C GLY A 159 -25.06 15.77 16.72
N HIS A 160 -24.99 16.35 17.92
CA HIS A 160 -26.17 16.79 18.68
C HIS A 160 -27.10 17.75 17.93
N ASN A 161 -26.55 18.51 16.97
CA ASN A 161 -27.29 19.51 16.18
C ASN A 161 -27.82 18.95 14.86
N GLU A 162 -27.50 17.71 14.51
CA GLU A 162 -27.89 17.10 13.25
C GLU A 162 -29.19 16.32 13.44
N GLN A 163 -30.22 16.68 12.67
CA GLN A 163 -31.50 15.97 12.71
C GLN A 163 -31.41 14.70 11.86
N VAL A 164 -31.59 13.54 12.49
CA VAL A 164 -31.71 12.27 11.79
C VAL A 164 -33.15 12.06 11.40
N GLU A 165 -33.42 12.11 10.10
CA GLU A 165 -34.79 11.99 9.59
C GLU A 165 -35.19 10.54 9.28
N VAL A 166 -34.20 9.67 9.07
CA VAL A 166 -34.36 8.25 8.73
C VAL A 166 -33.49 7.39 9.64
N THR A 167 -34.09 6.38 10.28
CA THR A 167 -33.39 5.44 11.16
C THR A 167 -33.76 4.00 10.81
N THR A 168 -32.75 3.15 10.71
CA THR A 168 -32.89 1.72 10.43
C THR A 168 -32.33 0.92 11.58
N PRO A 169 -33.08 -0.02 12.17
CA PRO A 169 -32.58 -0.88 13.22
C PRO A 169 -31.59 -1.89 12.64
N VAL A 170 -30.70 -2.33 13.52
CA VAL A 170 -29.63 -3.28 13.20
C VAL A 170 -29.82 -4.53 14.05
N ILE A 171 -29.49 -5.68 13.48
CA ILE A 171 -29.50 -6.99 14.13
C ILE A 171 -28.16 -7.69 13.95
N ILE A 172 -27.88 -8.68 14.81
CA ILE A 172 -26.75 -9.59 14.62
C ILE A 172 -27.25 -10.91 14.06
N ALA A 173 -26.62 -11.37 12.99
CA ALA A 173 -26.74 -12.73 12.50
C ALA A 173 -25.52 -13.53 12.95
N TRP A 174 -25.73 -14.75 13.42
CA TRP A 174 -24.67 -15.67 13.83
C TRP A 174 -24.56 -16.82 12.82
N HIS A 175 -23.34 -17.08 12.36
CA HIS A 175 -23.05 -18.22 11.49
C HIS A 175 -21.68 -18.80 11.84
N ASN A 176 -21.63 -20.11 12.12
CA ASN A 176 -20.40 -20.84 12.48
C ASN A 176 -19.55 -20.15 13.57
N GLY A 177 -20.22 -19.59 14.59
CA GLY A 177 -19.56 -18.89 15.70
C GLY A 177 -19.08 -17.46 15.39
N LYS A 178 -19.20 -17.00 14.14
CA LYS A 178 -18.93 -15.61 13.75
C LYS A 178 -20.22 -14.79 13.75
N SER A 179 -20.12 -13.54 14.18
CA SER A 179 -21.23 -12.58 14.18
C SER A 179 -21.09 -11.59 13.02
N SER A 180 -22.22 -11.19 12.44
CA SER A 180 -22.28 -10.15 11.42
C SER A 180 -23.39 -9.17 11.73
N MET A 181 -23.08 -7.88 11.59
CA MET A 181 -24.02 -6.78 11.75
C MET A 181 -24.86 -6.60 10.48
N VAL A 182 -26.19 -6.61 10.59
CA VAL A 182 -27.12 -6.53 9.46
C VAL A 182 -28.16 -5.43 9.70
N GLY A 183 -28.25 -4.46 8.78
CA GLY A 183 -29.27 -3.40 8.81
C GLY A 183 -30.59 -3.85 8.18
N ASP A 184 -31.71 -3.50 8.81
CA ASP A 184 -33.06 -3.79 8.29
C ASP A 184 -33.54 -2.73 7.30
N PHE A 185 -33.00 -2.74 6.08
CA PHE A 185 -33.29 -1.73 5.05
C PHE A 185 -34.62 -1.91 4.31
N ARG A 186 -35.51 -2.83 4.72
CA ARG A 186 -36.77 -3.10 4.00
C ARG A 186 -37.65 -1.85 3.84
N ALA A 187 -37.74 -1.04 4.88
CA ALA A 187 -38.50 0.21 4.85
C ALA A 187 -37.89 1.22 3.86
N PRO A 188 -36.62 1.65 3.99
CA PRO A 188 -36.03 2.58 3.03
C PRO A 188 -36.01 2.04 1.60
N SER A 189 -35.70 0.75 1.38
CA SER A 189 -35.69 0.14 0.04
C SER A 189 -37.05 0.21 -0.68
N THR A 190 -38.17 0.29 0.04
CA THR A 190 -39.50 0.44 -0.57
C THR A 190 -39.70 1.84 -1.17
N TYR A 191 -39.00 2.84 -0.65
CA TYR A 191 -39.15 4.24 -1.03
C TYR A 191 -37.96 4.78 -1.84
N THR A 192 -36.90 4.00 -2.00
CA THR A 192 -35.77 4.35 -2.88
C THR A 192 -36.14 4.17 -4.35
N ILE A 193 -35.67 5.08 -5.20
CA ILE A 193 -35.85 4.98 -6.65
C ILE A 193 -34.95 3.83 -7.16
N PRO A 194 -35.49 2.81 -7.86
CA PRO A 194 -34.66 1.74 -8.40
C PRO A 194 -33.77 2.26 -9.53
N ASP A 195 -32.59 1.64 -9.68
CA ASP A 195 -31.70 1.96 -10.79
C ASP A 195 -32.35 1.60 -12.14
N ARG A 196 -32.10 2.45 -13.13
CA ARG A 196 -32.60 2.29 -14.50
C ARG A 196 -31.85 1.21 -15.27
N TYR A 197 -30.59 0.94 -14.91
CA TYR A 197 -29.75 -0.04 -15.57
C TYR A 197 -29.30 -1.13 -14.59
N PRO A 198 -30.16 -2.14 -14.33
CA PRO A 198 -29.80 -3.21 -13.43
C PRO A 198 -28.58 -3.97 -13.96
N ILE A 199 -27.76 -4.47 -13.03
CA ILE A 199 -26.62 -5.33 -13.36
C ILE A 199 -27.16 -6.55 -14.14
N PRO A 200 -26.58 -6.87 -15.32
CA PRO A 200 -27.02 -8.01 -16.11
C PRO A 200 -26.87 -9.30 -15.32
N THR A 201 -27.73 -10.28 -15.61
CA THR A 201 -27.60 -11.61 -15.03
C THR A 201 -26.32 -12.29 -15.52
N ILE A 202 -25.84 -13.28 -14.77
CA ILE A 202 -24.64 -14.06 -15.13
C ILE A 202 -24.81 -14.67 -16.53
N HIS A 203 -26.01 -15.18 -16.85
CA HIS A 203 -26.28 -15.74 -18.17
C HIS A 203 -26.14 -14.70 -19.28
N GLU A 204 -26.76 -13.52 -19.12
CA GLU A 204 -26.69 -12.44 -20.12
C GLU A 204 -25.25 -11.98 -20.34
N THR A 205 -24.46 -11.90 -19.27
CA THR A 205 -23.06 -11.46 -19.32
C THR A 205 -22.18 -12.46 -20.07
N LEU A 206 -22.41 -13.76 -19.88
CA LEU A 206 -21.61 -14.82 -20.51
C LEU A 206 -21.99 -15.08 -21.98
N THR A 207 -23.09 -14.52 -22.47
CA THR A 207 -23.60 -14.72 -23.84
C THR A 207 -23.48 -13.49 -24.74
N GLN A 208 -22.93 -12.38 -24.23
CA GLN A 208 -22.60 -11.19 -25.02
C GLN A 208 -21.30 -11.34 -25.82
#